data_AF-A0A378Y160-F1
#
_entry.id   AF-A0A378Y160-F1
#
_cell.length_a   1.000
_cell.length_b   1.000
_cell.length_c   1.000
_cell.angle_alpha   90.00
_cell.angle_beta   90.00
_cell.angle_gamma   90.00
#
_symmetry.space_group_name_H-M   'P 1'
#
loop_
_entity.id
_entity.type
_entity.pdbx_description
1 polymer ?
#
loop_
_entity_poly.entity_id
_entity_poly.type
_entity_poly.pdbx_seq_one_letter_code
_entity_poly.pdbx_strand_id
1 'polypeptide(L)'
;MITGYDSVKAAKDLENKLAVEITGLTKLVMLTAKSGIQYYPAVRDHLEMHMFVLANQMISGDITADYWQAWLEQFGKGSKMADSSQNPGLITYMNSEAWNRLRSKGDRIIVGRSRGKYRAIDGTMKESGGGYAGVDLEELAERGDIDPSFRATPPTYFLRIAIQSNRKRILDGISRVITEFPYHRYFKEVRE
;
A
#
# COMPACT_ATOMS: atom_id res chain seq x y z
N MET A 1 -12.41 35.60 -37.20
CA MET A 1 -10.93 35.65 -37.02
C MET A 1 -10.62 35.26 -35.57
N ILE A 2 -9.68 34.33 -35.32
CA ILE A 2 -9.26 33.96 -33.96
C ILE A 2 -8.44 35.12 -33.37
N THR A 3 -8.84 35.62 -32.20
CA THR A 3 -8.23 36.77 -31.54
C THR A 3 -7.47 36.44 -30.26
N GLY A 4 -7.53 35.19 -29.81
CA GLY A 4 -6.76 34.72 -28.67
C GLY A 4 -7.19 33.35 -28.17
N TYR A 5 -6.70 32.98 -26.99
CA TYR A 5 -7.00 31.72 -26.31
C TYR A 5 -7.29 31.97 -24.83
N ASP A 6 -8.35 31.39 -24.30
CA ASP A 6 -8.68 31.43 -22.86
C ASP A 6 -7.93 30.32 -22.10
N SER A 7 -6.63 30.53 -21.89
CA SER A 7 -5.75 29.56 -21.25
C SER A 7 -6.13 29.24 -19.80
N VAL A 8 -6.61 30.24 -19.06
CA VAL A 8 -7.01 30.08 -17.65
C VAL A 8 -8.20 29.14 -17.55
N LYS A 9 -9.23 29.36 -18.38
CA LYS A 9 -10.40 28.49 -18.40
C LYS A 9 -10.08 27.09 -18.93
N ALA A 10 -9.26 26.99 -19.98
CA ALA A 10 -8.83 25.71 -20.52
C ALA A 10 -8.06 24.86 -19.50
N ALA A 11 -7.11 25.46 -18.78
CA ALA A 11 -6.34 24.80 -17.74
C ALA A 11 -7.24 24.27 -16.62
N LYS A 12 -8.14 25.12 -16.10
CA LYS A 12 -9.09 24.73 -15.04
C LYS A 12 -9.99 23.57 -15.47
N ASP A 13 -10.53 23.62 -16.68
CA ASP A 13 -11.43 22.57 -17.17
C ASP A 13 -10.68 21.25 -17.44
N LEU A 14 -9.43 21.32 -17.91
CA LEU A 14 -8.56 20.15 -18.07
C LEU A 14 -8.20 19.54 -16.71
N GLU A 15 -7.83 20.37 -15.74
CA GLU A 15 -7.52 19.95 -14.36
C GLU A 15 -8.73 19.22 -13.74
N ASN A 16 -9.92 19.77 -13.87
CA ASN A 16 -11.15 19.12 -13.38
C ASN A 16 -11.38 17.75 -14.03
N LYS A 17 -11.17 17.63 -15.35
CA LYS A 17 -11.32 16.36 -16.05
C LYS A 17 -10.28 15.33 -15.62
N LEU A 18 -9.02 15.75 -15.47
CA LEU A 18 -7.95 14.89 -14.97
C LEU A 18 -8.22 14.45 -13.53
N ALA A 19 -8.71 15.34 -12.66
CA ALA A 19 -9.05 15.01 -11.29
C ALA A 19 -10.14 13.94 -11.20
N VAL A 20 -11.18 14.04 -12.04
CA VAL A 20 -12.23 13.02 -12.13
C VAL A 20 -11.68 11.68 -12.60
N GLU A 21 -10.88 11.66 -13.66
CA GLU A 21 -10.29 10.42 -14.20
C GLU A 21 -9.34 9.77 -13.19
N ILE A 22 -8.45 10.55 -12.57
CA ILE A 22 -7.50 10.05 -11.57
C ILE A 22 -8.26 9.49 -10.36
N THR A 23 -9.31 10.16 -9.90
CA THR A 23 -10.17 9.64 -8.81
C THR A 23 -10.76 8.27 -9.17
N GLY A 24 -11.28 8.12 -10.40
CA GLY A 24 -11.81 6.85 -10.89
C GLY A 24 -10.74 5.75 -10.97
N LEU A 25 -9.56 6.09 -11.47
CA LEU A 25 -8.42 5.17 -11.59
C LEU A 25 -7.88 4.75 -10.22
N THR A 26 -7.75 5.68 -9.27
CA THR A 26 -7.30 5.38 -7.91
C THR A 26 -8.31 4.48 -7.20
N LYS A 27 -9.61 4.73 -7.37
CA LYS A 27 -10.66 3.83 -6.86
C LYS A 27 -10.53 2.42 -7.45
N LEU A 28 -10.27 2.31 -8.76
CA LEU A 28 -10.04 1.02 -9.42
C LEU A 28 -8.83 0.28 -8.84
N VAL A 29 -7.72 0.97 -8.61
CA VAL A 29 -6.52 0.40 -7.97
C VAL A 29 -6.84 -0.04 -6.55
N MET A 30 -7.56 0.76 -5.76
CA MET A 30 -7.96 0.40 -4.40
C MET A 30 -8.82 -0.85 -4.36
N LEU A 31 -9.80 -0.98 -5.25
CA LEU A 31 -10.63 -2.19 -5.35
C LEU A 31 -9.81 -3.42 -5.73
N THR A 32 -8.84 -3.26 -6.64
CA THR A 32 -7.91 -4.33 -7.01
C THR A 32 -7.04 -4.72 -5.82
N ALA A 33 -6.53 -3.75 -5.06
CA ALA A 33 -5.77 -3.98 -3.84
C ALA A 33 -6.59 -4.76 -2.80
N LYS A 34 -7.85 -4.37 -2.57
CA LYS A 34 -8.77 -5.09 -1.66
C LYS A 34 -8.95 -6.56 -2.04
N SER A 35 -9.01 -6.86 -3.33
CA SER A 35 -9.12 -8.23 -3.84
C SER A 35 -7.85 -9.06 -3.67
N GLY A 36 -6.68 -8.41 -3.62
CA GLY A 36 -5.38 -9.05 -3.44
C GLY A 36 -5.04 -9.43 -2.00
N ILE A 37 -5.83 -8.97 -1.01
CA ILE A 37 -5.63 -9.31 0.40
C ILE A 37 -6.03 -10.76 0.66
N GLN A 38 -5.18 -11.54 1.32
CA GLN A 38 -5.39 -12.96 1.60
C GLN A 38 -5.34 -13.31 3.09
N TYR A 39 -4.29 -12.90 3.80
CA TYR A 39 -3.98 -13.41 5.15
C TYR A 39 -4.58 -12.56 6.26
N TYR A 40 -4.76 -11.26 6.02
CA TYR A 40 -5.30 -10.32 6.99
C TYR A 40 -6.54 -9.58 6.45
N PRO A 41 -7.72 -10.24 6.38
CA PRO A 41 -8.94 -9.67 5.78
C PRO A 41 -9.36 -8.31 6.31
N ALA A 42 -9.14 -8.04 7.60
CA ALA A 42 -9.46 -6.76 8.23
C ALA A 42 -8.76 -5.57 7.55
N VAL A 43 -7.59 -5.79 6.91
CA VAL A 43 -6.88 -4.75 6.15
C VAL A 43 -7.77 -4.11 5.08
N ARG A 44 -8.76 -4.82 4.53
CA ARG A 44 -9.68 -4.29 3.52
C ARG A 44 -10.50 -3.10 4.01
N ASP A 45 -10.84 -3.09 5.29
CA ASP A 45 -11.68 -2.06 5.91
C ASP A 45 -10.86 -0.84 6.33
N HIS A 46 -9.53 -0.99 6.35
CA HIS A 46 -8.55 0.02 6.73
C HIS A 46 -7.80 0.62 5.52
N LEU A 47 -8.16 0.22 4.29
CA LEU A 47 -7.63 0.87 3.10
C LEU A 47 -8.38 2.15 2.81
N GLU A 48 -7.65 3.25 2.75
CA GLU A 48 -8.16 4.58 2.46
C GLU A 48 -7.65 5.07 1.12
N MET A 49 -8.48 5.88 0.46
CA MET A 49 -8.14 6.58 -0.77
C MET A 49 -8.10 8.07 -0.45
N HIS A 50 -6.99 8.72 -0.78
CA HIS A 50 -6.84 10.17 -0.67
C HIS A 50 -6.60 10.77 -2.04
N MET A 51 -7.21 11.94 -2.27
CA MET A 51 -7.01 12.73 -3.48
C MET A 51 -6.38 14.05 -3.10
N PHE A 52 -5.28 14.40 -3.78
CA PHE A 52 -4.59 15.67 -3.60
C PHE A 52 -4.50 16.40 -4.93
N VAL A 53 -4.95 17.64 -4.94
CA VAL A 53 -4.73 18.58 -6.05
C VAL A 53 -3.81 19.66 -5.52
N LEU A 54 -2.53 19.58 -5.88
CA LEU A 54 -1.58 20.67 -5.68
C LEU A 54 -1.82 21.66 -6.81
N ALA A 55 -2.43 22.80 -6.47
CA ALA A 55 -2.86 23.84 -7.40
C ALA A 55 -1.82 24.07 -8.51
N ASN A 56 -2.18 23.68 -9.74
CA ASN A 56 -1.39 23.81 -10.96
C ASN A 56 -0.05 23.02 -11.02
N GLN A 57 0.20 22.07 -10.13
CA GLN A 57 1.46 21.31 -10.10
C GLN A 57 1.27 19.80 -10.17
N MET A 58 0.26 19.25 -9.49
CA MET A 58 0.10 17.80 -9.41
C MET A 58 -1.33 17.43 -9.03
N ILE A 59 -1.85 16.39 -9.67
CA ILE A 59 -3.02 15.66 -9.21
C ILE A 59 -2.53 14.28 -8.81
N SER A 60 -2.64 13.94 -7.52
CA SER A 60 -2.27 12.62 -6.99
C SER A 60 -3.50 11.91 -6.43
N GLY A 61 -3.56 10.61 -6.64
CA GLY A 61 -4.47 9.74 -5.94
C GLY A 61 -3.69 8.64 -5.23
N ASP A 62 -3.78 8.64 -3.91
CA ASP A 62 -2.99 7.77 -3.04
C ASP A 62 -3.88 6.72 -2.39
N ILE A 63 -3.29 5.54 -2.13
CA ILE A 63 -3.92 4.47 -1.36
C ILE A 63 -3.04 4.19 -0.16
N THR A 64 -3.61 4.33 1.03
CA THR A 64 -2.93 4.17 2.31
C THR A 64 -3.65 3.12 3.15
N ALA A 65 -2.96 2.61 4.17
CA ALA A 65 -3.57 1.81 5.23
C ALA A 65 -3.06 2.30 6.58
N ASP A 66 -3.97 2.54 7.51
CA ASP A 66 -3.66 2.92 8.89
C ASP A 66 -3.50 1.71 9.83
N TYR A 67 -3.58 0.49 9.27
CA TYR A 67 -3.60 -0.74 10.02
C TYR A 67 -2.31 -1.55 9.87
N TRP A 68 -1.65 -1.84 10.99
CA TRP A 68 -0.31 -2.45 11.01
C TRP A 68 -0.22 -3.80 10.29
N GLN A 69 -1.30 -4.59 10.26
CA GLN A 69 -1.33 -5.87 9.56
C GLN A 69 -1.21 -5.72 8.04
N ALA A 70 -1.44 -4.51 7.49
CA ALA A 70 -1.17 -4.22 6.08
C ALA A 70 0.31 -4.46 5.74
N TRP A 71 1.24 -4.23 6.67
CA TRP A 71 2.66 -4.56 6.48
C TRP A 71 2.89 -6.07 6.38
N LEU A 72 2.19 -6.87 7.21
CA LEU A 72 2.29 -8.32 7.17
C LEU A 72 1.66 -8.90 5.90
N GLU A 73 0.56 -8.32 5.43
CA GLU A 73 -0.07 -8.68 4.17
C GLU A 73 0.86 -8.35 2.99
N GLN A 74 1.37 -7.13 2.94
CA GLN A 74 2.22 -6.65 1.86
C GLN A 74 3.58 -7.37 1.78
N PHE A 75 4.23 -7.62 2.93
CA PHE A 75 5.61 -8.11 2.99
C PHE A 75 5.78 -9.47 3.66
N GLY A 76 4.70 -10.11 4.08
CA GLY A 76 4.75 -11.42 4.72
C GLY A 76 5.17 -11.37 6.19
N LYS A 77 5.20 -12.55 6.80
CA LYS A 77 5.49 -12.75 8.22
C LYS A 77 6.36 -14.00 8.40
N GLY A 78 7.32 -13.91 9.31
CA GLY A 78 8.16 -15.04 9.70
C GLY A 78 9.21 -15.42 8.64
N SER A 79 9.52 -16.71 8.55
CA SER A 79 10.51 -17.25 7.60
C SER A 79 10.20 -16.92 6.13
N LYS A 80 8.93 -16.70 5.80
CA LYS A 80 8.45 -16.36 4.45
C LYS A 80 8.41 -14.87 4.15
N MET A 81 8.85 -14.01 5.07
CA MET A 81 8.81 -12.56 4.87
C MET A 81 9.79 -12.10 3.78
N ALA A 82 9.37 -11.10 3.00
CA ALA A 82 10.16 -10.45 1.97
C ALA A 82 11.50 -9.95 2.51
N ASP A 83 12.57 -10.04 1.72
CA ASP A 83 13.89 -9.51 2.05
C ASP A 83 13.99 -7.98 1.88
N SER A 84 15.15 -7.42 2.20
CA SER A 84 15.41 -5.98 2.16
C SER A 84 15.42 -5.39 0.74
N SER A 85 15.54 -6.21 -0.31
CA SER A 85 15.40 -5.74 -1.69
C SER A 85 13.93 -5.42 -2.03
N GLN A 86 12.99 -6.07 -1.34
CA GLN A 86 11.57 -5.95 -1.60
C GLN A 86 10.83 -5.16 -0.50
N ASN A 87 11.31 -5.22 0.74
CA ASN A 87 10.77 -4.51 1.90
C ASN A 87 11.80 -3.49 2.43
N PRO A 88 11.68 -2.20 2.07
CA PRO A 88 12.65 -1.18 2.50
C PRO A 88 12.65 -0.95 4.03
N GLY A 89 11.55 -1.27 4.72
CA GLY A 89 11.45 -1.13 6.18
C GLY A 89 12.07 -2.28 6.98
N LEU A 90 12.49 -3.37 6.32
CA LEU A 90 12.90 -4.60 6.99
C LEU A 90 14.11 -4.42 7.92
N ILE A 91 15.16 -3.74 7.43
CA ILE A 91 16.40 -3.55 8.20
C ILE A 91 16.12 -2.72 9.46
N THR A 92 15.36 -1.63 9.32
CA THR A 92 14.94 -0.79 10.44
C THR A 92 14.12 -1.60 11.46
N TYR A 93 13.16 -2.39 11.00
CA TYR A 93 12.36 -3.25 11.86
C TYR A 93 13.22 -4.26 12.63
N MET A 94 14.13 -4.98 11.97
CA MET A 94 15.03 -5.96 12.61
C MET A 94 16.01 -5.34 13.61
N ASN A 95 16.25 -4.04 13.54
CA ASN A 95 17.10 -3.31 14.47
C ASN A 95 16.30 -2.67 15.63
N SER A 96 14.97 -2.61 15.53
CA SER A 96 14.09 -2.02 16.54
C SER A 96 13.86 -2.92 17.78
N GLU A 97 13.26 -2.36 18.83
CA GLU A 97 12.79 -3.10 20.00
C GLU A 97 11.67 -4.11 19.69
N ALA A 98 10.92 -3.85 18.61
CA ALA A 98 9.85 -4.72 18.17
C ALA A 98 10.36 -6.05 17.60
N TRP A 99 11.64 -6.13 17.18
CA TRP A 99 12.24 -7.39 16.76
C TRP A 99 12.53 -8.30 17.96
N ASN A 100 12.12 -9.56 17.89
CA ASN A 100 12.54 -10.55 18.88
C ASN A 100 14.03 -10.86 18.64
N ARG A 101 14.90 -10.44 19.58
CA ARG A 101 16.35 -10.63 19.50
C ARG A 101 16.80 -12.09 19.45
N LEU A 102 15.94 -13.03 19.87
CA LEU A 102 16.20 -14.46 19.74
C LEU A 102 16.01 -14.97 18.30
N ARG A 103 15.35 -14.21 17.42
CA ARG A 103 15.19 -14.58 16.00
C ARG A 103 16.49 -14.35 15.25
N SER A 104 16.88 -15.35 14.46
CA SER A 104 17.89 -15.20 13.40
C SER A 104 17.46 -14.10 12.43
N LYS A 105 18.37 -13.17 12.10
CA LYS A 105 18.13 -12.16 11.06
C LYS A 105 18.15 -12.76 9.64
N GLY A 106 18.80 -13.91 9.47
CA GLY A 106 18.88 -14.64 8.21
C GLY A 106 17.58 -15.37 7.92
N ASP A 107 17.25 -16.35 8.74
CA ASP A 107 16.12 -17.27 8.51
C ASP A 107 14.78 -16.66 8.90
N ARG A 108 14.80 -15.64 9.79
CA ARG A 108 13.64 -14.86 10.22
C ARG A 108 12.48 -15.72 10.73
N ILE A 109 12.73 -16.94 11.14
CA ILE A 109 11.75 -17.80 11.80
C ILE A 109 11.18 -17.09 13.02
N ILE A 110 9.87 -17.22 13.26
CA ILE A 110 9.23 -16.71 14.47
C ILE A 110 9.57 -17.66 15.61
N VAL A 111 10.38 -17.18 16.55
CA VAL A 111 10.67 -17.90 17.80
C VAL A 111 10.00 -17.25 18.99
N GLY A 112 9.78 -18.02 20.05
CA GLY A 112 9.25 -17.49 21.30
C GLY A 112 10.22 -16.50 21.97
N ARG A 113 9.66 -15.56 22.73
CA ARG A 113 10.42 -14.54 23.46
C ARG A 113 10.80 -15.03 24.85
N SER A 114 11.88 -14.47 25.41
CA SER A 114 12.19 -14.59 26.84
C SER A 114 11.07 -13.98 27.70
N ARG A 115 10.99 -14.42 28.95
CA ARG A 115 10.03 -13.88 29.92
C ARG A 115 10.21 -12.36 30.10
N GLY A 116 9.11 -11.61 30.14
CA GLY A 116 9.10 -10.19 30.43
C GLY A 116 8.26 -9.37 29.45
N LYS A 117 8.28 -8.04 29.65
CA LYS A 117 7.55 -7.07 28.81
C LYS A 117 8.32 -6.76 27.53
N TYR A 118 7.61 -6.60 26.43
CA TYR A 118 8.20 -6.23 25.14
C TYR A 118 7.26 -5.34 24.33
N ARG A 119 7.82 -4.53 23.45
CA ARG A 119 7.07 -3.76 22.45
C ARG A 119 6.78 -4.64 21.23
N ALA A 120 5.53 -4.74 20.82
CA ALA A 120 5.13 -5.42 19.59
C ALA A 120 5.25 -4.50 18.37
N ILE A 121 5.12 -5.06 17.17
CA ILE A 121 5.25 -4.32 15.90
C ILE A 121 4.15 -3.26 15.70
N ASP A 122 2.99 -3.47 16.33
CA ASP A 122 1.89 -2.50 16.41
C ASP A 122 2.14 -1.39 17.45
N GLY A 123 3.31 -1.38 18.08
CA GLY A 123 3.70 -0.42 19.11
C GLY A 123 3.17 -0.73 20.50
N THR A 124 2.28 -1.72 20.66
CA THR A 124 1.67 -2.08 21.94
C THR A 124 2.67 -2.79 22.87
N MET A 125 2.50 -2.61 24.19
CA MET A 125 3.27 -3.37 25.18
C MET A 125 2.59 -4.71 25.45
N LYS A 126 3.35 -5.79 25.34
CA LYS A 126 2.90 -7.17 25.61
C LYS A 126 3.81 -7.81 26.65
N GLU A 127 3.34 -8.88 27.28
CA GLU A 127 4.11 -9.65 28.26
C GLU A 127 4.24 -11.10 27.78
N SER A 128 5.46 -11.64 27.88
CA SER A 128 5.75 -13.04 27.58
C SER A 128 6.01 -13.81 28.87
N GLY A 129 5.43 -15.01 28.99
CA GLY A 129 5.72 -15.96 30.07
C GLY A 129 7.07 -16.68 29.92
N GLY A 130 7.66 -16.67 28.73
CA GLY A 130 8.97 -17.27 28.45
C GLY A 130 9.01 -18.79 28.21
N GLY A 131 7.88 -19.50 28.29
CA GLY A 131 7.85 -20.98 28.19
C GLY A 131 8.35 -21.58 26.87
N TYR A 132 8.38 -20.78 25.79
CA TYR A 132 8.88 -21.18 24.47
C TYR A 132 10.05 -20.31 23.99
N ALA A 133 10.81 -19.70 24.90
CA ALA A 133 11.91 -18.82 24.52
C ALA A 133 12.90 -19.51 23.58
N GLY A 134 13.10 -18.96 22.38
CA GLY A 134 14.00 -19.51 21.35
C GLY A 134 13.46 -20.71 20.58
N VAL A 135 12.31 -21.26 20.96
CA VAL A 135 11.66 -22.38 20.25
C VAL A 135 11.00 -21.87 18.97
N ASP A 136 11.12 -22.63 17.89
CA ASP A 136 10.45 -22.38 16.62
C ASP A 136 8.92 -22.49 16.79
N LEU A 137 8.23 -21.35 16.69
CA LEU A 137 6.78 -21.30 16.80
C LEU A 137 6.09 -21.56 15.46
N GLU A 138 6.80 -21.41 14.34
CA GLU A 138 6.23 -21.71 13.03
C GLU A 138 6.03 -23.22 12.89
N GLU A 139 7.05 -24.01 13.24
CA GLU A 139 6.97 -25.48 13.22
C GLU A 139 5.85 -26.01 14.13
N LEU A 140 5.78 -25.52 15.37
CA LEU A 140 4.73 -25.91 16.32
C LEU A 140 3.33 -25.55 15.80
N ALA A 141 3.17 -24.39 15.14
CA ALA A 141 1.88 -23.97 14.59
C ALA A 141 1.50 -24.73 13.31
N GLU A 142 2.49 -25.17 12.52
CA GLU A 142 2.28 -26.04 11.36
C GLU A 142 1.82 -27.43 11.80
N ARG A 143 2.40 -27.97 12.87
CA ARG A 143 1.98 -29.23 13.51
C ARG A 143 0.63 -29.15 14.22
N GLY A 144 0.17 -27.95 14.57
CA GLY A 144 -1.07 -27.72 15.30
C GLY A 144 -0.94 -27.79 16.82
N ASP A 145 0.30 -27.74 17.34
CA ASP A 145 0.58 -27.79 18.78
C ASP A 145 0.29 -26.43 19.46
N ILE A 146 0.31 -25.33 18.70
CA ILE A 146 0.01 -23.97 19.17
C ILE A 146 -0.88 -23.21 18.18
N ASP A 147 -1.23 -21.97 18.54
CA ASP A 147 -2.07 -21.07 17.75
C ASP A 147 -1.58 -20.93 16.28
N PRO A 148 -2.45 -21.20 15.27
CA PRO A 148 -2.10 -21.07 13.85
C PRO A 148 -1.63 -19.66 13.42
N SER A 149 -1.92 -18.63 14.20
CA SER A 149 -1.43 -17.26 13.96
C SER A 149 0.09 -17.13 14.03
N PHE A 150 0.82 -18.13 14.55
CA PHE A 150 2.28 -18.19 14.46
C PHE A 150 2.80 -18.72 13.12
N ARG A 151 1.96 -19.29 12.25
CA ARG A 151 2.40 -19.75 10.92
C ARG A 151 2.96 -18.60 10.08
N ALA A 152 4.05 -18.87 9.36
CA ALA A 152 4.60 -17.92 8.40
C ALA A 152 3.65 -17.71 7.21
N THR A 153 3.56 -16.47 6.75
CA THR A 153 2.74 -16.08 5.60
C THR A 153 3.64 -15.41 4.56
N PRO A 154 3.60 -15.82 3.28
CA PRO A 154 4.35 -15.13 2.23
C PRO A 154 3.77 -13.73 1.98
N PRO A 155 4.55 -12.80 1.40
CA PRO A 155 4.05 -11.52 0.94
C PRO A 155 3.00 -11.71 -0.17
N THR A 156 1.90 -10.98 -0.11
CA THR A 156 0.96 -10.88 -1.24
C THR A 156 1.29 -9.72 -2.16
N TYR A 157 2.07 -8.75 -1.68
CA TYR A 157 2.39 -7.53 -2.39
C TYR A 157 1.16 -6.79 -2.95
N PHE A 158 0.02 -6.89 -2.27
CA PHE A 158 -1.29 -6.53 -2.81
C PHE A 158 -1.38 -5.10 -3.39
N LEU A 159 -0.74 -4.09 -2.76
CA LEU A 159 -0.70 -2.72 -3.29
C LEU A 159 0.13 -2.63 -4.57
N ARG A 160 1.29 -3.29 -4.59
CA ARG A 160 2.19 -3.30 -5.74
C ARG A 160 1.54 -3.97 -6.94
N ILE A 161 0.94 -5.14 -6.72
CA ILE A 161 0.23 -5.88 -7.77
C ILE A 161 -0.97 -5.07 -8.27
N ALA A 162 -1.71 -4.39 -7.39
CA ALA A 162 -2.84 -3.56 -7.79
C ALA A 162 -2.43 -2.42 -8.74
N ILE A 163 -1.32 -1.74 -8.46
CA ILE A 163 -0.79 -0.68 -9.33
C ILE A 163 -0.29 -1.29 -10.66
N GLN A 164 0.50 -2.36 -10.60
CA GLN A 164 1.10 -2.98 -11.78
C GLN A 164 0.04 -3.54 -12.74
N SER A 165 -0.97 -4.25 -12.22
CA SER A 165 -2.06 -4.84 -13.00
C SER A 165 -2.96 -3.79 -13.65
N ASN A 166 -3.09 -2.59 -13.05
CA ASN A 166 -3.85 -1.49 -13.63
C ASN A 166 -3.01 -0.49 -14.44
N ARG A 167 -1.69 -0.70 -14.58
CA ARG A 167 -0.77 0.24 -15.25
C ARG A 167 -1.28 0.69 -16.63
N LYS A 168 -1.72 -0.26 -17.46
CA LYS A 168 -2.24 0.06 -18.80
C LYS A 168 -3.48 0.96 -18.72
N ARG A 169 -4.44 0.63 -17.85
CA ARG A 169 -5.67 1.41 -17.67
C ARG A 169 -5.38 2.82 -17.16
N ILE A 170 -4.41 2.96 -16.27
CA ILE A 170 -3.98 4.25 -15.74
C ILE A 170 -3.42 5.13 -16.87
N LEU A 171 -2.47 4.59 -17.64
CA LEU A 171 -1.83 5.32 -18.74
C LEU A 171 -2.83 5.67 -19.84
N ASP A 172 -3.66 4.71 -20.24
CA ASP A 172 -4.67 4.90 -21.29
C ASP A 172 -5.73 5.91 -20.85
N GLY A 173 -6.19 5.85 -19.59
CA GLY A 173 -7.19 6.77 -19.04
C GLY A 173 -6.71 8.22 -19.00
N ILE A 174 -5.50 8.45 -18.48
CA ILE A 174 -4.88 9.79 -18.46
C ILE A 174 -4.64 10.29 -19.89
N SER A 175 -4.09 9.45 -20.77
CA SER A 175 -3.82 9.81 -22.17
C SER A 175 -5.11 10.26 -22.88
N ARG A 176 -6.18 9.49 -22.72
CA ARG A 176 -7.50 9.80 -23.30
C ARG A 176 -8.01 11.18 -22.88
N VAL A 177 -7.91 11.54 -21.60
CA VAL A 177 -8.34 12.86 -21.14
C VAL A 177 -7.57 13.98 -21.84
N ILE A 178 -6.26 13.82 -22.01
CA ILE A 178 -5.40 14.82 -22.63
C ILE A 178 -5.66 14.93 -24.14
N THR A 179 -5.79 13.80 -24.83
CA THR A 179 -5.93 13.76 -26.30
C THR A 179 -7.32 14.16 -26.78
N GLU A 180 -8.37 13.82 -26.03
CA GLU A 180 -9.75 14.14 -26.37
C GLU A 180 -10.23 15.48 -25.79
N PHE A 181 -9.38 16.17 -25.03
CA PHE A 181 -9.75 17.48 -24.48
C PHE A 181 -10.05 18.48 -25.61
N PRO A 182 -11.20 19.17 -25.57
CA PRO A 182 -11.64 20.01 -26.68
C PRO A 182 -10.96 21.38 -26.66
N TYR A 183 -9.63 21.43 -26.85
CA TYR A 183 -8.84 22.67 -26.81
C TYR A 183 -9.41 23.77 -27.71
N HIS A 184 -9.99 23.39 -28.85
CA HIS A 184 -10.57 24.32 -29.82
C HIS A 184 -11.70 25.20 -29.23
N ARG A 185 -12.41 24.74 -28.19
CA ARG A 185 -13.52 25.49 -27.57
C ARG A 185 -13.08 26.74 -26.81
N TYR A 186 -11.77 26.89 -26.59
CA TYR A 186 -11.20 27.99 -25.81
C TYR A 186 -10.54 29.05 -26.70
N PHE A 187 -10.57 28.89 -28.03
CA PHE A 187 -10.23 29.99 -28.93
C PHE A 187 -11.27 31.10 -28.84
N LYS A 188 -10.81 32.35 -28.76
CA LYS A 188 -11.65 33.54 -28.77
C LYS A 188 -11.85 33.96 -30.22
N GLU A 189 -13.10 34.23 -30.62
CA GLU A 189 -13.45 34.70 -31.96
C GLU A 189 -14.26 36.00 -31.88
N VAL A 190 -14.10 36.86 -32.89
CA VAL A 190 -15.01 37.99 -33.12
C VAL A 190 -16.19 37.45 -33.93
N ARG A 191 -17.40 37.55 -33.37
CA ARG A 191 -18.65 37.39 -34.13
C ARG A 191 -18.94 38.73 -34.82
N GLU A 192 -18.92 38.74 -36.14
CA GLU A 192 -19.56 39.80 -36.94
C GLU A 192 -21.08 39.72 -36.83
#